data_AF-A0A372IY92-F1
#
_entry.id   AF-A0A372IY92-F1
#
_cell.length_a   1.000
_cell.length_b   1.000
_cell.length_c   1.000
_cell.angle_alpha   90.00
_cell.angle_beta   90.00
_cell.angle_gamma   90.00
#
_symmetry.space_group_name_H-M   'P 1'
#
loop_
_entity.id
_entity.type
_entity.pdbx_description
1 polymer ?
#
loop_
_entity_poly.entity_id
_entity_poly.type
_entity_poly.pdbx_seq_one_letter_code
_entity_poly.pdbx_strand_id
1 'polypeptide(L)'
;MPLARRVGAILLALAAIVVWFAMAPDESSDRSSDIASALADYGLNEARTHGAPQQQVVNGWVAKDLLTIIAEQQNDSVTDERLPALAVLVVLGLALHIATSTRPAEADGAASASAAPAADPSPEPSPAV
;
A
#
# COMPACT_ATOMS: atom_id res chain seq x y z
N MET A 1 -20.63 17.49 3.41
CA MET A 1 -20.05 18.56 4.26
C MET A 1 -18.65 18.93 3.75
N PRO A 2 -18.48 20.04 3.01
CA PRO A 2 -17.20 20.40 2.40
C PRO A 2 -16.12 20.78 3.41
N LEU A 3 -16.50 21.31 4.58
CA LEU A 3 -15.58 21.68 5.66
C LEU A 3 -14.87 20.46 6.26
N ALA A 4 -15.62 19.40 6.61
CA ALA A 4 -15.06 18.16 7.16
C ALA A 4 -14.06 17.50 6.19
N ARG A 5 -14.36 17.52 4.89
CA ARG A 5 -13.45 17.03 3.84
C ARG A 5 -12.14 17.83 3.78
N ARG A 6 -12.21 19.16 3.88
CA ARG A 6 -11.04 20.04 3.86
C ARG A 6 -10.16 19.83 5.10
N VAL A 7 -10.77 19.80 6.29
CA VAL A 7 -10.05 19.57 7.55
C VAL A 7 -9.37 18.20 7.54
N GLY A 8 -10.09 17.15 7.14
CA GLY A 8 -9.53 15.81 7.04
C GLY A 8 -8.38 15.69 6.03
N ALA A 9 -8.50 16.34 4.87
CA ALA A 9 -7.42 16.38 3.87
C ALA A 9 -6.17 17.09 4.39
N ILE A 10 -6.33 18.20 5.12
CA ILE A 10 -5.20 18.93 5.74
C ILE A 10 -4.50 18.05 6.78
N LEU A 11 -5.25 17.36 7.63
CA LEU A 11 -4.68 16.46 8.64
C LEU A 11 -3.90 15.31 8.00
N LEU A 12 -4.43 14.71 6.94
CA LEU A 12 -3.73 13.65 6.19
C LEU A 12 -2.48 14.16 5.49
N ALA A 13 -2.52 15.37 4.91
CA ALA A 13 -1.35 15.99 4.31
C ALA A 13 -0.24 16.25 5.33
N LEU A 14 -0.60 16.75 6.52
CA LEU A 14 0.35 16.93 7.62
C LEU A 14 0.91 15.59 8.10
N ALA A 15 0.07 14.56 8.24
CA ALA A 15 0.53 13.22 8.60
C ALA A 15 1.51 12.65 7.57
N ALA A 16 1.24 12.84 6.27
CA ALA A 16 2.14 12.40 5.20
C ALA A 16 3.50 13.12 5.25
N ILE A 17 3.51 14.43 5.53
CA ILE A 17 4.74 15.19 5.72
C ILE A 17 5.52 14.66 6.92
N VAL A 18 4.84 14.42 8.06
CA VAL A 18 5.48 13.85 9.25
C VAL A 18 6.09 12.48 8.95
N VAL A 19 5.35 11.58 8.30
CA VAL A 19 5.87 10.26 7.88
C VAL A 19 7.07 10.42 6.95
N TRP A 20 7.00 11.34 5.99
CA TRP A 20 8.10 11.58 5.04
C TRP A 20 9.42 11.94 5.73
N PHE A 21 9.39 12.77 6.76
CA PHE A 21 10.61 13.22 7.45
C PHE A 21 11.00 12.36 8.66
N ALA A 22 10.03 11.85 9.42
CA ALA A 22 10.29 11.08 10.64
C ALA A 22 10.73 9.63 10.36
N MET A 23 10.28 9.05 9.25
CA MET A 23 10.69 7.71 8.79
C MET A 23 11.75 7.78 7.69
N ALA A 24 12.43 8.91 7.49
CA ALA A 24 13.51 9.00 6.51
C ALA A 24 14.50 7.83 6.73
N PRO A 25 14.87 7.09 5.67
CA PRO A 25 15.81 5.99 5.81
C PRO A 25 17.13 6.52 6.37
N ASP A 26 17.72 5.80 7.32
CA ASP A 26 19.11 6.05 7.69
C ASP A 26 19.98 5.88 6.44
N GLU A 27 20.86 6.85 6.19
CA GLU A 27 21.73 6.88 5.00
C GLU A 27 22.62 5.65 4.98
N SER A 28 22.16 4.59 4.30
CA SER A 28 22.84 3.29 4.13
C SER A 28 23.29 2.64 5.43
N SER A 29 22.83 1.42 5.71
CA SER A 29 23.57 0.53 6.59
C SER A 29 25.01 0.49 6.07
N ASP A 30 25.95 1.13 6.78
CA ASP A 30 27.35 1.22 6.32
C ASP A 30 27.96 -0.18 6.40
N ARG A 31 27.89 -0.90 5.29
CA ARG A 31 28.39 -2.28 5.16
C ARG A 31 29.90 -2.32 4.96
N SER A 32 30.62 -1.21 5.13
CA SER A 32 32.08 -1.18 5.01
C SER A 32 32.77 -2.16 5.96
N SER A 33 32.21 -2.41 7.15
CA SER A 33 32.74 -3.43 8.07
C SER A 33 32.61 -4.84 7.51
N ASP A 34 31.46 -5.18 6.93
CA ASP A 34 31.18 -6.50 6.38
C ASP A 34 32.09 -6.75 5.17
N ILE A 35 32.24 -5.74 4.30
CA ILE A 35 33.16 -5.78 3.16
C ILE A 35 34.61 -5.93 3.63
N ALA A 36 35.04 -5.17 4.66
CA ALA A 36 36.39 -5.27 5.20
C ALA A 36 36.65 -6.66 5.81
N SER A 37 35.66 -7.25 6.49
CA SER A 37 35.74 -8.60 7.02
C SER A 37 35.90 -9.63 5.90
N ALA A 38 35.05 -9.56 4.86
CA ALA A 38 35.10 -10.44 3.69
C ALA A 38 36.48 -10.42 3.01
N LEU A 39 37.04 -9.22 2.84
CA LEU A 39 38.36 -9.03 2.23
C LEU A 39 39.52 -9.45 3.14
N ALA A 40 39.39 -9.28 4.47
CA ALA A 40 40.37 -9.78 5.42
C ALA A 40 40.42 -11.31 5.43
N ASP A 41 39.25 -11.97 5.45
CA ASP A 41 39.15 -13.42 5.36
C ASP A 41 39.69 -13.96 4.03
N TYR A 42 39.40 -13.25 2.92
CA TYR A 42 40.03 -13.53 1.63
C TYR A 42 41.55 -13.45 1.71
N GLY A 43 42.12 -12.41 2.30
CA GLY A 43 43.57 -12.26 2.46
C GLY A 43 44.21 -13.38 3.28
N LEU A 44 43.55 -13.83 4.36
CA LEU A 44 44.01 -14.95 5.18
C LEU A 44 43.94 -16.29 4.42
N ASN A 45 42.91 -16.48 3.62
CA ASN A 45 42.73 -17.69 2.83
C ASN A 45 43.72 -17.73 1.67
N GLU A 46 43.91 -16.62 0.97
CA GLU A 46 44.86 -16.47 -0.12
C GLU A 46 46.29 -16.80 0.32
N ALA A 47 46.67 -16.37 1.53
CA ALA A 47 47.98 -16.69 2.12
C ALA A 47 48.20 -18.19 2.39
N ARG A 48 47.12 -18.98 2.50
CA ARG A 48 47.16 -20.44 2.73
C ARG A 48 47.01 -21.24 1.43
N THR A 49 46.81 -20.56 0.30
CA THR A 49 46.58 -21.18 -1.00
C THR A 49 47.90 -21.53 -1.68
N HIS A 50 47.99 -22.73 -2.27
CA HIS A 50 49.23 -23.21 -2.90
C HIS A 50 49.09 -23.53 -4.40
N GLY A 51 48.00 -23.13 -5.05
CA GLY A 51 47.85 -23.31 -6.50
C GLY A 51 46.55 -22.76 -7.08
N ALA A 52 46.53 -22.64 -8.41
CA ALA A 52 45.41 -22.07 -9.17
C ALA A 52 44.04 -22.71 -8.89
N PRO A 53 43.91 -24.05 -8.74
CA PRO A 53 42.61 -24.65 -8.41
C PRO A 53 42.07 -24.21 -7.04
N GLN A 54 42.95 -24.04 -6.05
CA GLN A 54 42.55 -23.60 -4.72
C GLN A 54 42.22 -22.09 -4.72
N GLN A 55 42.98 -21.27 -5.47
CA GLN A 55 42.67 -19.85 -5.63
C GLN A 55 41.30 -19.63 -6.27
N GLN A 56 40.92 -20.46 -7.24
CA GLN A 56 39.60 -20.39 -7.86
C GLN A 56 38.46 -20.61 -6.84
N VAL A 57 38.65 -21.50 -5.86
CA VAL A 57 37.68 -21.73 -4.79
C VAL A 57 37.59 -20.53 -3.84
N VAL A 58 38.74 -20.01 -3.42
CA VAL A 58 38.82 -18.83 -2.53
C VAL A 58 38.18 -17.61 -3.19
N ASN A 59 38.50 -17.36 -4.47
CA ASN A 59 37.86 -16.31 -5.28
C ASN A 59 36.35 -16.50 -5.40
N GLY A 60 35.88 -17.75 -5.55
CA GLY A 60 34.44 -18.04 -5.61
C GLY A 60 33.71 -17.74 -4.31
N TRP A 61 34.35 -18.02 -3.16
CA TRP A 61 33.75 -17.76 -1.85
C TRP A 61 33.65 -16.26 -1.56
N VAL A 62 34.73 -15.49 -1.79
CA VAL A 62 34.68 -14.02 -1.59
C VAL A 62 33.70 -13.35 -2.55
N ALA A 63 33.61 -13.82 -3.81
CA ALA A 63 32.64 -13.30 -4.76
C ALA A 63 31.20 -13.53 -4.28
N LYS A 64 30.90 -14.71 -3.74
CA LYS A 64 29.61 -15.00 -3.13
C LYS A 64 29.32 -14.05 -1.96
N ASP A 65 30.28 -13.85 -1.06
CA ASP A 65 30.11 -13.04 0.14
C ASP A 65 29.82 -11.57 -0.22
N LEU A 66 30.58 -11.00 -1.15
CA LEU A 66 30.35 -9.65 -1.66
C LEU A 66 29.00 -9.53 -2.39
N LEU A 67 28.58 -10.54 -3.16
CA LEU A 67 27.26 -10.56 -3.79
C LEU A 67 26.13 -10.60 -2.75
N THR A 68 26.32 -11.33 -1.64
CA THR A 68 25.37 -11.33 -0.52
C THR A 68 25.26 -9.96 0.12
N ILE A 69 26.39 -9.30 0.41
CA ILE A 69 26.40 -7.94 0.98
C ILE A 69 25.66 -6.95 0.05
N ILE A 70 25.92 -7.01 -1.27
CA ILE A 70 25.23 -6.18 -2.26
C ILE A 70 23.73 -6.47 -2.27
N ALA A 71 23.33 -7.75 -2.24
CA ALA A 71 21.92 -8.12 -2.24
C ALA A 71 21.19 -7.62 -1.00
N GLU A 72 21.84 -7.68 0.18
CA GLU A 72 21.29 -7.12 1.42
C GLU A 72 21.17 -5.60 1.35
N GLN A 73 22.20 -4.90 0.85
CA GLN A 73 22.15 -3.45 0.66
C GLN A 73 21.03 -3.03 -0.31
N GLN A 74 20.84 -3.79 -1.39
CA GLN A 74 19.74 -3.57 -2.32
C GLN A 74 18.39 -3.85 -1.65
N ASN A 75 18.26 -4.92 -0.87
CA ASN A 75 17.04 -5.23 -0.14
C ASN A 75 16.67 -4.13 0.88
N ASP A 76 17.65 -3.64 1.63
CA ASP A 76 17.47 -2.54 2.58
C ASP A 76 16.99 -1.27 1.84
N SER A 77 17.54 -0.98 0.65
CA SER A 77 17.11 0.17 -0.16
C SER A 77 15.70 0.04 -0.75
N VAL A 78 15.22 -1.19 -0.97
CA VAL A 78 13.88 -1.45 -1.51
C VAL A 78 12.82 -1.47 -0.40
N THR A 79 13.22 -1.79 0.84
CA THR A 79 12.33 -1.91 1.99
C THR A 79 12.12 -0.55 2.69
N ASP A 80 11.99 0.55 1.94
CA ASP A 80 11.69 1.86 2.53
C ASP A 80 10.30 1.84 3.20
N GLU A 81 10.27 1.83 4.54
CA GLU A 81 9.03 1.74 5.33
C GLU A 81 8.09 2.93 5.15
N ARG A 82 8.56 4.02 4.54
CA ARG A 82 7.73 5.18 4.22
C ARG A 82 6.71 4.84 3.16
N LEU A 83 7.06 4.00 2.18
CA LEU A 83 6.15 3.63 1.09
C LEU A 83 4.87 2.94 1.57
N PRO A 84 4.92 1.86 2.39
CA PRO A 84 3.71 1.26 2.93
C PRO A 84 2.96 2.21 3.88
N ALA A 85 3.66 3.03 4.68
CA ALA A 85 3.03 4.00 5.56
C ALA A 85 2.24 5.07 4.77
N LEU A 86 2.81 5.59 3.68
CA LEU A 86 2.13 6.52 2.78
C LEU A 86 0.97 5.84 2.03
N ALA A 87 1.11 4.59 1.63
CA ALA A 87 0.01 3.83 1.01
C ALA A 87 -1.20 3.71 1.95
N VAL A 88 -0.98 3.44 3.24
CA VAL A 88 -2.06 3.44 4.25
C VAL A 88 -2.74 4.81 4.35
N LEU A 89 -1.98 5.90 4.34
CA LEU A 89 -2.54 7.26 4.35
C LEU A 89 -3.37 7.57 3.10
N VAL A 90 -2.95 7.09 1.93
CA VAL A 90 -3.71 7.22 0.68
C VAL A 90 -5.04 6.46 0.78
N VAL A 91 -5.02 5.22 1.28
CA VAL A 91 -6.24 4.41 1.49
C VAL A 91 -7.18 5.10 2.47
N LEU A 92 -6.65 5.63 3.57
CA LEU A 92 -7.44 6.37 4.57
C LEU A 92 -8.05 7.65 3.99
N GLY A 93 -7.27 8.38 3.17
CA GLY A 93 -7.74 9.56 2.46
C GLY A 93 -8.85 9.24 1.46
N LEU A 94 -8.73 8.14 0.72
CA LEU A 94 -9.76 7.68 -0.20
C LEU A 94 -11.04 7.27 0.55
N ALA A 95 -10.92 6.52 1.63
CA ALA A 95 -12.05 6.12 2.47
C ALA A 95 -12.78 7.35 3.03
N LEU A 96 -12.04 8.34 3.53
CA LEU A 96 -12.59 9.60 4.01
C LEU A 96 -13.27 10.39 2.88
N HIS A 97 -12.69 10.40 1.69
CA HIS A 97 -13.27 11.06 0.52
C HIS A 97 -14.62 10.44 0.13
N ILE A 98 -14.70 9.10 0.10
CA ILE A 98 -15.94 8.37 -0.21
C ILE A 98 -16.99 8.63 0.87
N ALA A 99 -16.62 8.50 2.15
CA ALA A 99 -17.55 8.71 3.27
C ALA A 99 -18.11 10.13 3.35
N THR A 100 -17.36 11.13 2.86
CA THR A 100 -17.78 12.54 2.85
C THR A 100 -18.43 12.97 1.53
N SER A 101 -18.42 12.11 0.51
CA SER A 101 -19.13 12.32 -0.75
C SER A 101 -20.63 12.17 -0.51
N THR A 102 -21.40 13.19 -0.88
CA THR A 102 -22.85 13.15 -0.80
C THR A 102 -23.37 12.08 -1.76
N ARG A 103 -24.00 11.03 -1.24
CA ARG A 103 -24.78 10.06 -2.00
C ARG A 103 -25.78 10.83 -2.86
N PRO A 104 -25.86 10.63 -4.19
CA PRO A 104 -27.00 11.11 -4.96
C PRO A 104 -28.23 10.44 -4.34
N ALA A 105 -29.21 11.24 -3.94
CA ALA A 105 -30.51 10.70 -3.56
C ALA A 105 -31.06 9.94 -4.77
N GLU A 106 -31.20 8.62 -4.63
CA GLU A 106 -32.07 7.84 -5.52
C GLU A 106 -33.45 8.48 -5.41
N ALA A 107 -33.88 9.10 -6.51
CA ALA A 107 -35.18 9.70 -6.64
C ALA A 107 -36.26 8.62 -6.50
N ASP A 108 -37.22 8.88 -5.62
CA ASP A 108 -38.61 8.43 -5.64
C ASP A 108 -38.93 7.15 -6.44
N GLY A 109 -38.90 6.02 -5.74
CA GLY A 109 -39.50 4.76 -6.15
C GLY A 109 -40.53 4.25 -5.13
N ALA A 110 -41.08 5.11 -4.27
CA ALA A 110 -42.19 4.77 -3.39
C ALA A 110 -43.53 5.00 -4.11
N ALA A 111 -43.76 4.26 -5.19
CA ALA A 111 -45.12 4.02 -5.66
C ALA A 111 -45.76 2.98 -4.74
N SER A 112 -46.18 3.41 -3.54
CA SER A 112 -47.10 2.63 -2.73
C SER A 112 -48.42 2.49 -3.49
N ALA A 113 -48.73 1.26 -3.85
CA ALA A 113 -50.02 0.83 -4.32
C ALA A 113 -51.13 1.19 -3.32
N SER A 114 -52.22 1.76 -3.83
CA SER A 114 -53.54 1.63 -3.23
C SER A 114 -54.48 1.03 -4.29
N ALA A 115 -54.65 -0.29 -4.23
CA ALA A 115 -55.82 -0.98 -4.77
C ALA A 115 -57.06 -0.54 -3.94
N ALA A 116 -58.33 -0.58 -4.36
CA ALA A 116 -59.13 -1.37 -5.31
C ALA A 116 -60.53 -0.66 -5.44
N PRO A 117 -61.64 -1.20 -6.00
CA PRO A 117 -61.86 -2.52 -6.61
C PRO A 117 -62.71 -2.55 -7.91
N ALA A 118 -62.84 -3.78 -8.42
CA ALA A 118 -63.60 -4.28 -9.55
C ALA A 118 -65.01 -3.69 -9.77
N ALA A 119 -65.32 -3.40 -11.04
CA ALA A 119 -66.67 -3.13 -11.53
C ALA A 119 -66.99 -4.07 -12.71
N ASP A 120 -67.76 -5.11 -12.42
CA ASP A 120 -68.84 -5.66 -13.25
C ASP A 120 -69.64 -6.64 -12.35
N PRO A 121 -70.99 -6.71 -12.33
CA PRO A 121 -71.84 -6.88 -13.52
C PRO A 121 -73.18 -6.10 -13.54
N SER A 122 -73.72 -5.87 -14.74
CA SER A 122 -75.16 -5.58 -15.01
C SER A 122 -76.04 -6.77 -14.55
N PRO A 123 -77.28 -6.60 -14.00
CA PRO A 123 -78.51 -6.42 -14.82
C PRO A 123 -79.73 -5.65 -14.20
N GLU A 124 -80.61 -5.10 -15.06
CA GLU A 124 -82.10 -4.88 -15.00
C GLU A 124 -82.81 -4.16 -13.80
N PRO A 125 -84.14 -3.81 -13.85
CA PRO A 125 -84.92 -3.01 -14.81
C PRO A 125 -85.76 -1.86 -14.13
N SER A 126 -86.51 -1.11 -14.95
CA SER A 126 -87.52 -0.02 -14.73
C SER A 126 -88.29 0.08 -13.38
N PRO A 127 -88.74 1.29 -12.95
CA PRO A 127 -90.15 1.67 -13.18
C PRO A 127 -90.43 3.17 -13.47
N ALA A 128 -91.67 3.40 -13.89
CA ALA A 128 -92.33 4.61 -14.39
C ALA A 128 -92.49 5.79 -13.40
N VAL A 129 -92.56 7.01 -13.94
CA VAL A 129 -93.72 7.96 -13.84
C VAL A 129 -93.79 8.78 -15.13
#